data_AF-A0AAV4YQ64-F1
#
_entry.id   AF-A0AAV4YQ64-F1
#
_cell.length_a   1.000
_cell.length_b   1.000
_cell.length_c   1.000
_cell.angle_alpha   90.00
_cell.angle_beta   90.00
_cell.angle_gamma   90.00
#
_symmetry.space_group_name_H-M   'P 1'
#
loop_
_entity.id
_entity.type
_entity.pdbx_description
1 polymer ?
#
loop_
_entity_poly.entity_id
_entity_poly.type
_entity_poly.pdbx_seq_one_letter_code
_entity_poly.pdbx_strand_id
1 'polypeptide(L)'
;MLQRNIGTPETKLSYQIRKALPQLRAQGTLLEWEEYVAGPVRPLPSMMFPILAMLGNVLLDLLKEGTVIVHFHGLSSGGKTTRGQLAQSVVGRATDPSKDGGSAIRKWHGTTNWLFAVAKSHHGMGLVLDELGSHNSKNFDATIYALSNGKTKGRCETGGDEKEDQGSAILCIISTGELSTDDYLRKTGGSANSGVYVRMLNIEVHPDDVKLPGETLTQAKARIDQLKAACGQYYGTALPALAQGLLNLPEATSYEALQELVRNRVHECAERLMQMVNGAMDSPLVRRGLDFFAITLATGLYGIELGVLPYTENEVEAAVLEGANRWVASLEEQLDDVTRAATQFKNTVALQRHKIHLGKPAVVTRELLGFIEGERCYIFKEQFDKLVPSMGEAVKAWLFDNQYLERYAPDRYVRKIKVAGVDSGVYSFYLNRLFGSTGEVVSSRAGESDSLKGSLPKCEPSKRIFSRFSNSKAGSISAPPTSETPEETTHIEQF
;
A
#
# COMPACT_ATOMS: atom_id res chain seq x y z
N MET A 1 3.32 -16.84 8.20
CA MET A 1 4.18 -17.58 7.24
C MET A 1 3.44 -18.77 6.73
N LEU A 2 2.96 -18.68 5.49
CA LEU A 2 2.61 -19.87 4.73
C LEU A 2 3.86 -20.72 4.51
N GLN A 3 3.83 -21.98 4.94
CA GLN A 3 4.91 -22.94 4.70
C GLN A 3 4.34 -24.26 4.17
N ARG A 4 5.14 -24.93 3.33
CA ARG A 4 4.87 -26.27 2.81
C ARG A 4 5.40 -27.30 3.81
N ASN A 5 4.51 -28.10 4.42
CA ASN A 5 4.94 -29.22 5.26
C ASN A 5 5.39 -30.39 4.37
N ILE A 6 6.70 -30.62 4.28
CA ILE A 6 7.28 -31.78 3.59
C ILE A 6 7.32 -32.92 4.62
N GLY A 7 6.31 -33.79 4.65
CA GLY A 7 6.31 -34.92 5.61
C GLY A 7 5.14 -35.90 5.57
N THR A 8 4.00 -35.56 4.96
CA THR A 8 2.85 -36.47 4.81
C THR A 8 2.50 -36.72 3.35
N PRO A 9 1.96 -37.90 2.98
CA PRO A 9 1.65 -38.27 1.60
C PRO A 9 0.63 -37.33 0.93
N GLU A 10 -0.13 -36.57 1.73
CA GLU A 10 -0.85 -35.36 1.30
C GLU A 10 -0.10 -34.13 1.80
N THR A 11 0.50 -33.38 0.89
CA THR A 11 1.25 -32.16 1.21
C THR A 11 0.26 -31.02 1.48
N LYS A 12 -0.12 -30.80 2.74
CA LYS A 12 -1.10 -29.76 3.11
C LYS A 12 -0.41 -28.42 3.36
N LEU A 13 -0.90 -27.36 2.70
CA LEU A 13 -0.46 -25.99 2.96
C LEU A 13 -0.99 -25.53 4.33
N SER A 14 -0.18 -24.77 5.08
CA SER A 14 -0.58 -24.24 6.40
C SER A 14 -0.13 -22.79 6.57
N TYR A 15 -0.93 -22.00 7.30
CA TYR A 15 -0.60 -20.64 7.70
C TYR A 15 -0.06 -20.64 9.13
N GLN A 16 1.25 -20.43 9.32
CA GLN A 16 1.89 -20.50 10.62
C GLN A 16 2.27 -19.11 11.15
N ILE A 17 1.94 -18.88 12.42
CA ILE A 17 2.34 -17.67 13.14
C ILE A 17 3.74 -17.89 13.71
N ARG A 18 4.65 -16.92 13.51
CA ARG A 18 6.05 -17.05 14.00
C ARG A 18 6.15 -17.08 15.53
N LYS A 19 5.25 -16.38 16.23
CA LYS A 19 5.23 -16.30 17.69
C LYS A 19 3.79 -16.23 18.20
N ALA A 20 3.40 -17.21 19.01
CA ALA A 20 2.14 -17.17 19.73
C ALA A 20 2.15 -16.00 20.73
N LEU A 21 1.13 -15.15 20.64
CA LEU A 21 0.94 -13.99 21.49
C LEU A 21 -0.42 -14.13 22.20
N PRO A 22 -0.49 -14.15 23.55
CA PRO A 22 -1.75 -14.40 24.26
C PRO A 22 -2.91 -13.46 23.89
N GLN A 23 -2.58 -12.24 23.47
CA GLN A 23 -3.52 -11.22 23.05
C GLN A 23 -4.08 -11.43 21.63
N LEU A 24 -3.48 -12.31 20.83
CA LEU A 24 -3.87 -12.64 19.45
C LEU A 24 -4.63 -13.97 19.37
N ARG A 25 -5.56 -14.16 20.30
CA ARG A 25 -6.47 -15.31 20.35
C ARG A 25 -7.84 -14.93 19.80
N ALA A 26 -8.65 -15.92 19.44
CA ALA A 26 -10.05 -15.70 19.12
C ALA A 26 -10.92 -15.53 20.37
N GLN A 27 -11.96 -14.70 20.26
CA GLN A 27 -13.08 -14.63 21.20
C GLN A 27 -14.37 -14.39 20.43
N GLY A 28 -15.41 -15.18 20.74
CA GLY A 28 -16.63 -15.23 19.94
C GLY A 28 -16.47 -16.03 18.66
N THR A 29 -17.46 -15.94 17.79
CA THR A 29 -17.51 -16.61 16.48
C THR A 29 -17.29 -15.60 15.34
N LEU A 30 -17.00 -16.11 14.14
CA LEU A 30 -16.92 -15.26 12.94
C LEU A 30 -18.26 -14.56 12.67
N LEU A 31 -19.39 -15.27 12.78
CA LEU A 31 -20.73 -14.70 12.56
C LEU A 31 -21.04 -13.57 13.54
N GLU A 32 -20.67 -13.71 14.82
CA GLU A 32 -20.82 -12.62 15.79
C GLU A 32 -19.90 -11.44 15.46
N TRP A 33 -18.65 -11.68 15.03
CA TRP A 33 -17.78 -10.60 14.57
C TRP A 33 -18.36 -9.88 13.35
N GLU A 34 -18.93 -10.62 12.39
CA GLU A 34 -19.61 -10.05 11.23
C GLU A 34 -20.82 -9.19 11.65
N GLU A 35 -21.66 -9.70 12.55
CA GLU A 35 -22.87 -9.02 13.00
C GLU A 35 -22.57 -7.76 13.83
N TYR A 36 -21.63 -7.86 14.78
CA TYR A 36 -21.41 -6.81 15.79
C TYR A 36 -20.23 -5.89 15.50
N VAL A 37 -19.30 -6.26 14.59
CA VAL A 37 -18.12 -5.45 14.26
C VAL A 37 -18.10 -5.03 12.80
N ALA A 38 -18.14 -5.98 11.86
CA ALA A 38 -18.01 -5.66 10.44
C ALA A 38 -19.30 -5.04 9.86
N GLY A 39 -20.47 -5.56 10.21
CA GLY A 39 -21.78 -5.13 9.75
C GLY A 39 -22.08 -3.65 10.07
N PRO A 40 -21.88 -3.17 11.32
CA PRO A 40 -22.20 -1.79 11.70
C PRO A 40 -21.38 -0.72 10.96
N VAL A 41 -20.23 -1.07 10.38
CA VAL A 41 -19.38 -0.13 9.60
C VAL A 41 -19.62 -0.22 8.10
N ARG A 42 -20.50 -1.11 7.63
CA ARG A 42 -20.90 -1.24 6.22
C ARG A 42 -21.22 0.09 5.52
N PRO A 43 -22.02 1.01 6.09
CA PRO A 43 -22.32 2.31 5.46
C PRO A 43 -21.20 3.36 5.61
N LEU A 44 -20.04 3.01 6.19
CA LEU A 44 -18.95 3.93 6.53
C LEU A 44 -17.64 3.44 5.89
N PRO A 45 -17.34 3.79 4.62
CA PRO A 45 -16.21 3.21 3.91
C PRO A 45 -14.86 3.52 4.59
N SER A 46 -14.69 4.73 5.15
CA SER A 46 -13.52 5.09 5.96
C SER A 46 -13.30 4.26 7.23
N MET A 47 -14.35 3.61 7.76
CA MET A 47 -14.29 2.71 8.92
C MET A 47 -14.18 1.25 8.49
N MET A 48 -14.62 0.91 7.28
CA MET A 48 -14.42 -0.41 6.68
C MET A 48 -12.97 -0.62 6.24
N PHE A 49 -12.33 0.40 5.64
CA PHE A 49 -10.96 0.33 5.16
C PHE A 49 -9.92 -0.28 6.14
N PRO A 50 -9.86 0.10 7.43
CA PRO A 50 -8.92 -0.49 8.38
C PRO A 50 -9.11 -2.02 8.60
N ILE A 51 -10.34 -2.54 8.46
CA ILE A 51 -10.61 -3.99 8.51
C ILE A 51 -9.97 -4.67 7.30
N LEU A 52 -10.21 -4.14 6.11
CA LEU A 52 -9.67 -4.66 4.85
C LEU A 52 -8.14 -4.63 4.85
N ALA A 53 -7.56 -3.50 5.27
CA ALA A 53 -6.11 -3.33 5.36
C ALA A 53 -5.47 -4.33 6.33
N MET A 54 -6.10 -4.61 7.47
CA MET A 54 -5.60 -5.61 8.41
C MET A 54 -5.71 -7.03 7.86
N LEU A 55 -6.82 -7.39 7.22
CA LEU A 55 -6.95 -8.68 6.53
C LEU A 55 -5.88 -8.86 5.43
N GLY A 56 -5.45 -7.76 4.81
CA GLY A 56 -4.44 -7.74 3.75
C GLY A 56 -3.08 -8.31 4.17
N ASN A 57 -2.82 -8.45 5.46
CA ASN A 57 -1.62 -9.12 5.97
C ASN A 57 -1.44 -10.54 5.44
N VAL A 58 -2.52 -11.29 5.20
CA VAL A 58 -2.43 -12.65 4.63
C VAL A 58 -1.80 -12.62 3.25
N LEU A 59 -2.20 -11.66 2.41
CA LEU A 59 -1.71 -11.51 1.05
C LEU A 59 -0.32 -10.88 1.03
N LEU A 60 -0.04 -9.91 1.92
CA LEU A 60 1.30 -9.32 2.06
C LEU A 60 2.36 -10.38 2.38
N ASP A 61 2.09 -11.26 3.37
CA ASP A 61 3.02 -12.34 3.73
C ASP A 61 3.12 -13.41 2.63
N LEU A 62 2.02 -13.74 1.96
CA LEU A 62 2.03 -14.68 0.84
C LEU A 62 2.87 -14.17 -0.34
N LEU A 63 2.71 -12.89 -0.72
CA LEU A 63 3.40 -12.27 -1.84
C LEU A 63 4.82 -11.78 -1.49
N LYS A 64 5.18 -11.77 -0.21
CA LYS A 64 6.43 -11.24 0.32
C LYS A 64 6.62 -9.74 0.02
N GLU A 65 5.51 -9.01 0.03
CA GLU A 65 5.50 -7.56 -0.14
C GLU A 65 5.99 -6.87 1.13
N GLY A 66 6.68 -5.74 0.98
CA GLY A 66 7.29 -5.03 2.09
C GLY A 66 6.28 -4.56 3.15
N THR A 67 6.79 -4.25 4.35
CA THR A 67 5.94 -3.69 5.42
C THR A 67 5.45 -2.29 5.05
N VAL A 68 4.14 -2.08 5.20
CA VAL A 68 3.47 -0.80 4.95
C VAL A 68 2.83 -0.31 6.25
N ILE A 69 2.90 1.00 6.48
CA ILE A 69 2.23 1.68 7.58
C ILE A 69 1.06 2.48 7.00
N VAL A 70 -0.16 2.23 7.45
CA VAL A 70 -1.30 3.08 7.17
C VAL A 70 -1.49 4.01 8.36
N HIS A 71 -1.37 5.32 8.17
CA HIS A 71 -1.44 6.30 9.24
C HIS A 71 -2.70 7.14 9.15
N PHE A 72 -3.64 6.90 10.07
CA PHE A 72 -4.82 7.74 10.25
C PHE A 72 -4.48 8.95 11.11
N HIS A 73 -4.55 10.14 10.53
CA HIS A 73 -4.30 11.41 11.24
C HIS A 73 -5.48 12.38 11.13
N GLY A 74 -5.46 13.43 11.94
CA GLY A 74 -6.51 14.45 11.98
C GLY A 74 -6.85 14.87 13.40
N LEU A 75 -7.83 15.76 13.55
CA LEU A 75 -8.21 16.32 14.84
C LEU A 75 -8.63 15.25 15.86
N SER A 76 -8.52 15.59 17.14
CA SER A 76 -9.03 14.75 18.22
C SER A 76 -10.51 14.43 18.01
N SER A 77 -10.94 13.27 18.50
CA SER A 77 -12.32 12.76 18.33
C SER A 77 -12.76 12.40 16.90
N GLY A 78 -11.86 12.39 15.91
CA GLY A 78 -12.14 11.90 14.53
C GLY A 78 -12.29 10.38 14.36
N GLY A 79 -12.41 9.61 15.45
CA GLY A 79 -12.55 8.14 15.39
C GLY A 79 -11.27 7.36 15.05
N LYS A 80 -10.08 7.97 15.15
CA LYS A 80 -8.78 7.32 14.84
C LYS A 80 -8.56 6.03 15.63
N THR A 81 -8.67 6.09 16.97
CA THR A 81 -8.55 4.91 17.83
C THR A 81 -9.61 3.86 17.52
N THR A 82 -10.84 4.27 17.17
CA THR A 82 -11.89 3.34 16.74
C THR A 82 -11.48 2.56 15.49
N ARG A 83 -10.88 3.22 14.48
CA ARG A 83 -10.31 2.54 13.30
C ARG A 83 -9.20 1.57 13.68
N GLY A 84 -8.35 1.94 14.64
CA GLY A 84 -7.35 1.04 15.22
C GLY A 84 -7.99 -0.19 15.88
N GLN A 85 -9.08 -0.02 16.63
CA GLN A 85 -9.81 -1.13 17.25
C GLN A 85 -10.50 -2.03 16.22
N LEU A 86 -11.12 -1.45 15.19
CA LEU A 86 -11.71 -2.21 14.08
C LEU A 86 -10.66 -3.08 13.38
N ALA A 87 -9.52 -2.48 13.03
CA ALA A 87 -8.38 -3.23 12.48
C ALA A 87 -7.92 -4.33 13.44
N GLN A 88 -7.64 -4.00 14.70
CA GLN A 88 -7.12 -4.97 15.66
C GLN A 88 -8.06 -6.16 15.88
N SER A 89 -9.39 -5.94 15.83
CA SER A 89 -10.40 -6.97 16.07
C SER A 89 -10.31 -8.13 15.07
N VAL A 90 -9.75 -7.89 13.88
CA VAL A 90 -9.55 -8.91 12.85
C VAL A 90 -8.61 -10.03 13.32
N VAL A 91 -7.66 -9.70 14.21
CA VAL A 91 -6.54 -10.60 14.58
C VAL A 91 -6.39 -10.85 16.07
N GLY A 92 -7.04 -10.05 16.92
CA GLY A 92 -6.92 -10.22 18.36
C GLY A 92 -7.63 -9.15 19.17
N ARG A 93 -7.39 -9.17 20.48
CA ARG A 93 -8.12 -8.36 21.46
C ARG A 93 -7.98 -6.85 21.19
N ALA A 94 -9.08 -6.20 20.83
CA ALA A 94 -9.09 -4.80 20.36
C ALA A 94 -9.68 -3.80 21.38
N THR A 95 -9.25 -3.91 22.62
CA THR A 95 -9.62 -2.98 23.71
C THR A 95 -8.71 -1.76 23.74
N ASP A 96 -9.15 -0.68 24.38
CA ASP A 96 -8.34 0.52 24.59
C ASP A 96 -7.09 0.16 25.43
N PRO A 97 -5.87 0.35 24.88
CA PRO A 97 -4.63 -0.03 25.56
C PRO A 97 -4.37 0.79 26.84
N SER A 98 -5.07 1.92 27.02
CA SER A 98 -4.99 2.72 28.24
C SER A 98 -5.85 2.19 29.38
N LYS A 99 -6.84 1.33 29.07
CA LYS A 99 -7.81 0.79 30.03
C LYS A 99 -7.63 -0.69 30.29
N ASP A 100 -6.97 -1.40 29.38
CA ASP A 100 -6.82 -2.85 29.42
C ASP A 100 -5.40 -3.28 29.05
N GLY A 101 -4.64 -3.74 30.04
CA GLY A 101 -3.28 -4.25 29.85
C GLY A 101 -3.21 -5.53 28.99
N GLY A 102 -4.36 -6.19 28.75
CA GLY A 102 -4.47 -7.34 27.86
C GLY A 102 -4.75 -6.97 26.39
N SER A 103 -4.90 -5.69 26.04
CA SER A 103 -5.10 -5.25 24.66
C SER A 103 -3.98 -5.74 23.74
N ALA A 104 -4.29 -6.04 22.49
CA ALA A 104 -3.30 -6.27 21.43
C ALA A 104 -2.84 -4.97 20.76
N ILE A 105 -3.59 -3.88 20.94
CA ILE A 105 -3.18 -2.54 20.51
C ILE A 105 -1.95 -2.14 21.33
N ARG A 106 -0.95 -1.58 20.66
CA ARG A 106 0.27 -1.06 21.30
C ARG A 106 0.29 0.45 21.12
N LYS A 107 0.92 1.16 22.07
CA LYS A 107 1.21 2.59 21.88
C LYS A 107 2.52 2.74 21.11
N TRP A 108 2.66 3.86 20.42
CA TRP A 108 3.94 4.28 19.83
C TRP A 108 5.06 4.56 20.86
N HIS A 109 4.71 4.57 22.15
CA HIS A 109 5.64 4.76 23.25
C HIS A 109 6.68 3.63 23.35
N GLY A 110 7.89 3.90 22.87
CA GLY A 110 9.01 2.97 22.88
C GLY A 110 10.15 3.42 21.95
N THR A 111 11.30 2.77 22.06
CA THR A 111 12.43 3.02 21.14
C THR A 111 12.17 2.37 19.78
N THR A 112 12.85 2.85 18.73
CA THR A 112 12.79 2.24 17.38
C THR A 112 13.10 0.74 17.40
N ASN A 113 14.08 0.33 18.21
CA ASN A 113 14.46 -1.09 18.36
C ASN A 113 13.34 -1.91 19.02
N TRP A 114 12.65 -1.35 20.01
CA TRP A 114 11.50 -2.01 20.62
C TRP A 114 10.34 -2.14 19.62
N LEU A 115 10.01 -1.08 18.89
CA LEU A 115 8.97 -1.11 17.85
C LEU A 115 9.27 -2.18 16.79
N PHE A 116 10.54 -2.30 16.40
CA PHE A 116 10.98 -3.33 15.46
C PHE A 116 10.83 -4.75 16.03
N ALA A 117 11.20 -4.97 17.29
CA ALA A 117 11.01 -6.26 17.96
C ALA A 117 9.52 -6.64 18.06
N VAL A 118 8.65 -5.65 18.32
CA VAL A 118 7.20 -5.83 18.30
C VAL A 118 6.70 -6.15 16.89
N ALA A 119 7.13 -5.42 15.86
CA ALA A 119 6.76 -5.70 14.47
C ALA A 119 7.15 -7.13 14.06
N LYS A 120 8.34 -7.58 14.47
CA LYS A 120 8.79 -8.97 14.25
C LYS A 120 7.89 -10.00 14.90
N SER A 121 7.44 -9.78 16.13
CA SER A 121 6.52 -10.72 16.79
C SER A 121 5.13 -10.75 16.16
N HIS A 122 4.77 -9.73 15.36
CA HIS A 122 3.48 -9.60 14.69
C HIS A 122 3.52 -9.94 13.20
N HIS A 123 4.63 -10.51 12.71
CA HIS A 123 4.83 -10.85 11.30
C HIS A 123 3.65 -11.67 10.73
N GLY A 124 3.09 -11.23 9.60
CA GLY A 124 1.94 -11.84 8.93
C GLY A 124 0.59 -11.64 9.62
N MET A 125 0.54 -11.10 10.84
CA MET A 125 -0.73 -10.86 11.54
C MET A 125 -1.15 -9.40 11.44
N GLY A 126 -0.19 -8.48 11.42
CA GLY A 126 -0.48 -7.05 11.49
C GLY A 126 -0.40 -6.51 12.92
N LEU A 127 -0.30 -5.19 13.01
CA LEU A 127 -0.03 -4.48 14.27
C LEU A 127 -0.77 -3.16 14.29
N VAL A 128 -1.33 -2.80 15.44
CA VAL A 128 -1.87 -1.45 15.66
C VAL A 128 -0.99 -0.68 16.64
N LEU A 129 -0.50 0.47 16.18
CA LEU A 129 0.26 1.44 16.96
C LEU A 129 -0.56 2.72 17.16
N ASP A 130 -1.11 2.89 18.35
CA ASP A 130 -1.95 4.02 18.71
C ASP A 130 -1.12 5.19 19.26
N GLU A 131 -1.57 6.42 18.95
CA GLU A 131 -1.06 7.68 19.47
C GLU A 131 0.41 7.97 19.16
N LEU A 132 0.71 8.26 17.88
CA LEU A 132 2.06 8.64 17.40
C LEU A 132 2.67 9.80 18.18
N GLY A 133 1.85 10.71 18.71
CA GLY A 133 2.30 11.82 19.56
C GLY A 133 3.06 11.38 20.82
N SER A 134 2.88 10.12 21.26
CA SER A 134 3.60 9.52 22.39
C SER A 134 5.00 9.00 22.05
N HIS A 135 5.33 8.88 20.75
CA HIS A 135 6.69 8.61 20.31
C HIS A 135 7.54 9.87 20.46
N ASN A 136 8.79 9.71 20.88
CA ASN A 136 9.74 10.82 20.93
C ASN A 136 11.08 10.34 20.33
N SER A 137 11.21 10.49 19.02
CA SER A 137 12.47 10.22 18.30
C SER A 137 12.77 11.36 17.36
N LYS A 138 14.00 11.88 17.42
CA LYS A 138 14.51 12.90 16.50
C LYS A 138 14.70 12.38 15.06
N ASN A 139 14.74 11.05 14.88
CA ASN A 139 14.98 10.39 13.59
C ASN A 139 13.79 9.50 13.22
N PHE A 140 12.60 10.09 13.11
CA PHE A 140 11.38 9.33 12.83
C PHE A 140 11.37 8.72 11.42
N ASP A 141 11.99 9.37 10.44
CA ASP A 141 12.22 8.85 9.11
C ASP A 141 12.98 7.51 9.17
N ALA A 142 14.05 7.43 9.97
CA ALA A 142 14.80 6.21 10.19
C ALA A 142 13.96 5.12 10.88
N THR A 143 13.03 5.49 11.76
CA THR A 143 12.06 4.55 12.34
C THR A 143 11.14 3.97 11.27
N ILE A 144 10.58 4.79 10.37
CA ILE A 144 9.75 4.33 9.25
C ILE A 144 10.55 3.40 8.34
N TYR A 145 11.79 3.76 8.01
CA TYR A 145 12.67 2.90 7.20
C TYR A 145 12.99 1.57 7.89
N ALA A 146 13.25 1.58 9.20
CA ALA A 146 13.52 0.36 9.95
C ALA A 146 12.31 -0.58 9.97
N LEU A 147 11.11 -0.03 10.19
CA LEU A 147 9.87 -0.80 10.19
C LEU A 147 9.53 -1.35 8.80
N SER A 148 9.65 -0.53 7.74
CA SER A 148 9.28 -0.91 6.38
C SER A 148 10.26 -1.88 5.71
N ASN A 149 11.57 -1.69 5.89
CA ASN A 149 12.58 -2.53 5.23
C ASN A 149 12.85 -3.85 5.97
N GLY A 150 12.34 -4.02 7.20
CA GLY A 150 12.55 -5.24 7.96
C GLY A 150 14.02 -5.51 8.31
N LYS A 151 14.91 -4.52 8.32
CA LYS A 151 16.34 -4.75 8.63
C LYS A 151 16.85 -3.75 9.67
N THR A 152 17.40 -4.26 10.77
CA THR A 152 18.19 -3.46 11.72
C THR A 152 19.55 -3.13 11.13
N LYS A 153 20.02 -1.90 11.32
CA LYS A 153 21.42 -1.52 11.04
C LYS A 153 22.33 -2.25 12.04
N GLY A 154 22.95 -3.35 11.63
CA GLY A 154 24.05 -4.00 12.37
C GLY A 154 23.78 -5.41 12.90
N ARG A 155 24.11 -6.41 12.09
CA ARG A 155 25.05 -7.53 12.37
C ARG A 155 24.89 -8.56 11.24
N CYS A 156 25.88 -8.62 10.36
CA CYS A 156 26.12 -9.81 9.55
C CYS A 156 26.69 -10.86 10.51
N GLU A 157 25.91 -11.85 10.90
CA GLU A 157 26.50 -13.09 11.39
C GLU A 157 26.91 -13.90 10.16
N THR A 158 28.22 -13.90 9.90
CA THR A 158 28.86 -14.69 8.88
C THR A 158 28.88 -16.14 9.37
N GLY A 159 27.89 -16.93 8.99
CA GLY A 159 27.80 -18.35 9.31
C GLY A 159 26.71 -19.01 8.46
N GLY A 160 27.10 -20.05 7.72
CA GLY A 160 26.31 -20.67 6.66
C GLY A 160 25.03 -21.38 7.09
N ASP A 161 24.35 -21.87 6.05
CA ASP A 161 22.98 -22.39 5.95
C ASP A 161 21.91 -21.30 5.76
N GLU A 162 21.12 -21.46 4.69
CA GLU A 162 19.92 -20.69 4.33
C GLU A 162 18.84 -20.79 5.41
N LYS A 163 19.13 -20.27 6.61
CA LYS A 163 18.10 -19.93 7.58
C LYS A 163 17.36 -18.72 7.02
N GLU A 164 16.05 -18.87 6.80
CA GLU A 164 15.09 -17.78 6.59
C GLU A 164 15.57 -16.52 7.32
N ASP A 165 15.61 -15.38 6.63
CA ASP A 165 15.99 -14.09 7.17
C ASP A 165 15.02 -13.69 8.31
N GLN A 166 15.25 -14.25 9.52
CA GLN A 166 14.63 -13.93 10.82
C GLN A 166 14.86 -12.44 11.18
N GLY A 167 15.63 -11.73 10.36
CA GLY A 167 15.79 -10.29 10.33
C GLY A 167 14.51 -9.54 9.93
N SER A 168 13.68 -10.06 9.02
CA SER A 168 12.62 -9.28 8.35
C SER A 168 11.19 -9.52 8.86
N ALA A 169 10.43 -8.43 9.00
CA ALA A 169 9.01 -8.43 9.30
C ALA A 169 8.24 -7.95 8.06
N ILE A 170 7.14 -8.63 7.75
CA ILE A 170 6.22 -8.31 6.66
C ILE A 170 4.85 -8.24 7.32
N LEU A 171 4.30 -7.03 7.39
CA LEU A 171 2.98 -6.77 7.94
C LEU A 171 2.48 -5.39 7.52
N CYS A 172 1.17 -5.19 7.57
CA CYS A 172 0.56 -3.88 7.62
C CYS A 172 0.51 -3.40 9.08
N ILE A 173 1.01 -2.20 9.32
CA ILE A 173 0.89 -1.50 10.61
C ILE A 173 -0.18 -0.42 10.48
N ILE A 174 -1.25 -0.51 11.27
CA ILE A 174 -2.20 0.58 11.42
C ILE A 174 -1.68 1.52 12.49
N SER A 175 -1.47 2.78 12.12
CA SER A 175 -0.98 3.84 12.98
C SER A 175 -2.04 4.92 13.16
N THR A 176 -2.13 5.52 14.35
CA THR A 176 -2.98 6.68 14.61
C THR A 176 -2.18 7.83 15.19
N GLY A 177 -2.61 9.07 14.94
CA GLY A 177 -2.00 10.25 15.54
C GLY A 177 -2.77 11.53 15.25
N GLU A 178 -2.44 12.63 15.91
CA GLU A 178 -3.05 13.93 15.59
C GLU A 178 -2.37 14.60 14.38
N LEU A 179 -1.05 14.45 14.28
CA LEU A 179 -0.23 15.04 13.24
C LEU A 179 -0.07 14.11 12.04
N SER A 180 0.01 14.68 10.85
CA SER A 180 0.49 13.95 9.67
C SER A 180 1.96 13.51 9.85
N THR A 181 2.42 12.60 8.99
CA THR A 181 3.85 12.18 8.98
C THR A 181 4.77 13.38 8.80
N ASP A 182 4.44 14.32 7.91
CA ASP A 182 5.28 15.50 7.68
C ASP A 182 5.25 16.48 8.85
N ASP A 183 4.08 16.74 9.44
CA ASP A 183 3.99 17.61 10.62
C ASP A 183 4.77 17.03 11.79
N TYR A 184 4.72 15.71 11.95
CA TYR A 184 5.49 15.02 12.98
C TYR A 184 6.99 15.09 12.70
N LEU A 185 7.44 14.89 11.45
CA LEU A 185 8.84 15.05 11.05
C LEU A 185 9.32 16.49 11.27
N ARG A 186 8.55 17.49 10.84
CA ARG A 186 8.85 18.91 11.08
C ARG A 186 8.99 19.21 12.57
N LYS A 187 8.06 18.73 13.39
CA LYS A 187 8.08 18.90 14.85
C LYS A 187 9.31 18.25 15.50
N THR A 188 9.79 17.14 14.96
CA THR A 188 10.95 16.40 15.50
C THR A 188 12.30 16.84 14.91
N GLY A 189 12.29 17.79 13.96
CA GLY A 189 13.49 18.30 13.30
C GLY A 189 14.00 17.42 12.15
N GLY A 190 13.18 16.49 11.65
CA GLY A 190 13.46 15.65 10.49
C GLY A 190 12.88 16.20 9.18
N SER A 191 13.21 15.53 8.07
CA SER A 191 12.61 15.79 6.74
C SER A 191 12.26 14.47 6.07
N ALA A 192 11.19 14.46 5.28
CA ALA A 192 10.76 13.29 4.53
C ALA A 192 11.40 13.27 3.13
N ASN A 193 11.89 12.11 2.71
CA ASN A 193 12.15 11.84 1.31
C ASN A 193 10.93 11.18 0.67
N SER A 194 10.78 11.28 -0.65
CA SER A 194 9.64 10.68 -1.39
C SER A 194 9.38 9.18 -1.10
N GLY A 195 10.43 8.44 -0.73
CA GLY A 195 10.32 7.02 -0.35
C GLY A 195 9.57 6.74 0.96
N VAL A 196 9.42 7.75 1.83
CA VAL A 196 8.65 7.64 3.09
C VAL A 196 7.15 7.58 2.79
N TYR A 197 6.66 8.35 1.81
CA TYR A 197 5.22 8.47 1.53
C TYR A 197 4.56 7.22 0.94
N VAL A 198 5.34 6.31 0.37
CA VAL A 198 4.87 4.99 -0.09
C VAL A 198 5.04 3.89 0.97
N ARG A 199 5.71 4.20 2.09
CA ARG A 199 5.90 3.30 3.25
C ARG A 199 4.98 3.64 4.40
N MET A 200 4.63 4.92 4.53
CA MET A 200 3.68 5.44 5.51
C MET A 200 2.60 6.22 4.76
N LEU A 201 1.50 5.55 4.50
CA LEU A 201 0.34 6.06 3.77
C LEU A 201 -0.49 6.92 4.72
N ASN A 202 -0.38 8.25 4.60
CA ASN A 202 -1.19 9.17 5.41
C ASN A 202 -2.62 9.18 4.88
N ILE A 203 -3.60 9.00 5.77
CA ILE A 203 -5.03 9.11 5.46
C ILE A 203 -5.61 10.05 6.50
N GLU A 204 -6.00 11.25 6.06
CA GLU A 204 -6.69 12.19 6.92
C GLU A 204 -8.10 11.69 7.23
N VAL A 205 -8.50 11.81 8.50
CA VAL A 205 -9.85 11.49 8.97
C VAL A 205 -10.48 12.67 9.67
N HIS A 206 -11.77 12.85 9.44
CA HIS A 206 -12.59 13.92 9.98
C HIS A 206 -13.65 13.38 10.95
N PRO A 207 -14.14 14.21 11.89
CA PRO A 207 -15.22 13.84 12.79
C PRO A 207 -16.52 13.42 12.10
N ASP A 208 -16.78 13.87 10.88
CA ASP A 208 -18.00 13.50 10.15
C ASP A 208 -17.92 12.10 9.53
N ASP A 209 -16.72 11.56 9.34
CA ASP A 209 -16.50 10.24 8.75
C ASP A 209 -17.06 9.09 9.60
N VAL A 210 -17.37 9.36 10.87
CA VAL A 210 -17.89 8.36 11.80
C VAL A 210 -19.42 8.43 11.92
N LYS A 211 -20.07 9.44 11.34
CA LYS A 211 -21.51 9.67 11.46
C LYS A 211 -22.27 9.01 10.31
N LEU A 212 -23.43 8.46 10.62
CA LEU A 212 -24.38 8.06 9.59
C LEU A 212 -25.20 9.27 9.09
N PRO A 213 -25.70 9.24 7.84
CA PRO A 213 -26.62 10.26 7.35
C PRO A 213 -27.80 10.47 8.30
N GLY A 214 -28.03 11.72 8.71
CA GLY A 214 -29.13 12.10 9.62
C GLY A 214 -28.90 11.80 11.10
N GLU A 215 -27.73 11.28 11.48
CA GLU A 215 -27.42 10.96 12.87
C GLU A 215 -27.02 12.21 13.67
N THR A 216 -27.59 12.35 14.89
CA THR A 216 -27.14 13.37 15.84
C THR A 216 -25.78 12.97 16.45
N LEU A 217 -25.03 13.95 16.98
CA LEU A 217 -23.75 13.69 17.65
C LEU A 217 -23.87 12.66 18.80
N THR A 218 -24.96 12.69 19.56
CA THR A 218 -25.19 11.77 20.67
C THR A 218 -25.43 10.34 20.20
N GLN A 219 -26.22 10.16 19.13
CA GLN A 219 -26.45 8.84 18.52
C GLN A 219 -25.16 8.26 17.95
N ALA A 220 -24.39 9.08 17.21
CA ALA A 220 -23.10 8.68 16.66
C ALA A 220 -22.14 8.22 17.76
N LYS A 221 -22.05 8.98 18.86
CA LYS A 221 -21.23 8.60 20.02
C LYS A 221 -21.67 7.27 20.63
N ALA A 222 -22.96 7.08 20.89
CA ALA A 222 -23.48 5.85 21.48
C ALA A 222 -23.20 4.62 20.60
N ARG A 223 -23.40 4.74 19.27
CA ARG A 223 -23.09 3.67 18.32
C ARG A 223 -21.60 3.37 18.26
N ILE A 224 -20.74 4.39 18.27
CA ILE A 224 -19.29 4.21 18.31
C ILE A 224 -18.84 3.54 19.62
N ASP A 225 -19.44 3.89 20.76
CA ASP A 225 -19.13 3.26 22.04
C ASP A 225 -19.57 1.77 22.05
N GLN A 226 -20.72 1.44 21.46
CA GLN A 226 -21.15 0.06 21.24
C GLN A 226 -20.18 -0.71 20.33
N LEU A 227 -19.76 -0.10 19.22
CA LEU A 227 -18.81 -0.69 18.29
C LEU A 227 -17.45 -0.98 18.95
N LYS A 228 -16.96 -0.06 19.80
CA LYS A 228 -15.74 -0.27 20.58
C LYS A 228 -15.87 -1.41 21.58
N ALA A 229 -17.03 -1.53 22.23
CA ALA A 229 -17.31 -2.64 23.13
C ALA A 229 -17.33 -3.98 22.36
N ALA A 230 -17.98 -4.02 21.19
CA ALA A 230 -18.02 -5.18 20.32
C ALA A 230 -16.62 -5.62 19.85
N CYS A 231 -15.75 -4.69 19.46
CA CYS A 231 -14.34 -4.99 19.12
C CYS A 231 -13.57 -5.66 20.29
N GLY A 232 -13.95 -5.35 21.54
CA GLY A 232 -13.38 -5.96 22.73
C GLY A 232 -13.99 -7.31 23.13
N GLN A 233 -15.08 -7.74 22.48
CA GLN A 233 -15.82 -8.97 22.78
C GLN A 233 -15.72 -10.01 21.67
N TYR A 234 -15.75 -9.56 20.42
CA TYR A 234 -15.69 -10.38 19.21
C TYR A 234 -14.44 -10.00 18.44
N TYR A 235 -13.46 -10.90 18.40
CA TYR A 235 -12.18 -10.63 17.76
C TYR A 235 -11.39 -11.90 17.44
N GLY A 236 -10.40 -11.76 16.56
CA GLY A 236 -9.41 -12.81 16.25
C GLY A 236 -9.92 -13.94 15.37
N THR A 237 -11.12 -13.82 14.80
CA THR A 237 -11.77 -14.86 13.98
C THR A 237 -11.63 -14.63 12.47
N ALA A 238 -11.56 -13.37 12.02
CA ALA A 238 -11.61 -13.02 10.60
C ALA A 238 -10.32 -13.34 9.82
N LEU A 239 -9.14 -13.00 10.34
CA LEU A 239 -7.88 -13.31 9.64
C LEU A 239 -7.63 -14.81 9.49
N PRO A 240 -7.81 -15.65 10.54
CA PRO A 240 -7.69 -17.10 10.37
C PRO A 240 -8.70 -17.67 9.38
N ALA A 241 -9.94 -17.17 9.39
CA ALA A 241 -10.96 -17.59 8.43
C ALA A 241 -10.57 -17.27 6.98
N LEU A 242 -10.06 -16.07 6.71
CA LEU A 242 -9.57 -15.69 5.39
C LEU A 242 -8.39 -16.57 4.96
N ALA A 243 -7.40 -16.75 5.84
CA ALA A 243 -6.23 -17.57 5.55
C ALA A 243 -6.64 -19.02 5.25
N GLN A 244 -7.53 -19.60 6.06
CA GLN A 244 -8.04 -20.95 5.84
C GLN A 244 -8.86 -21.07 4.56
N GLY A 245 -9.67 -20.05 4.23
CA GLY A 245 -10.43 -20.01 2.99
C GLY A 245 -9.54 -20.02 1.75
N LEU A 246 -8.48 -19.19 1.74
CA LEU A 246 -7.49 -19.16 0.65
C LEU A 246 -6.75 -20.50 0.50
N LEU A 247 -6.39 -21.13 1.63
CA LEU A 247 -5.75 -22.46 1.65
C LEU A 247 -6.66 -23.58 1.12
N ASN A 248 -7.99 -23.39 1.20
CA ASN A 248 -8.98 -24.36 0.77
C ASN A 248 -9.46 -24.13 -0.67
N LEU A 249 -8.95 -23.11 -1.37
CA LEU A 249 -9.28 -22.89 -2.78
C LEU A 249 -8.85 -24.10 -3.61
N PRO A 250 -9.71 -24.63 -4.51
CA PRO A 250 -9.35 -25.76 -5.37
C PRO A 250 -8.09 -25.54 -6.21
N GLU A 251 -7.84 -24.29 -6.61
CA GLU A 251 -6.69 -23.85 -7.39
C GLU A 251 -5.40 -23.74 -6.55
N ALA A 252 -5.50 -23.72 -5.22
CA ALA A 252 -4.37 -23.63 -4.29
C ALA A 252 -3.66 -24.98 -4.11
N THR A 253 -3.30 -25.63 -5.22
CA THR A 253 -2.67 -26.97 -5.23
C THR A 253 -1.24 -26.98 -4.70
N SER A 254 -0.57 -25.82 -4.69
CA SER A 254 0.75 -25.61 -4.09
C SER A 254 0.90 -24.17 -3.61
N TYR A 255 1.99 -23.89 -2.89
CA TYR A 255 2.29 -22.53 -2.43
C TYR A 255 2.47 -21.58 -3.62
N GLU A 256 3.14 -22.04 -4.67
CA GLU A 256 3.39 -21.29 -5.90
C GLU A 256 2.09 -21.03 -6.66
N ALA A 257 1.21 -22.04 -6.77
CA ALA A 257 -0.10 -21.89 -7.41
C ALA A 257 -0.98 -20.86 -6.69
N LEU A 258 -1.03 -20.92 -5.35
CA LEU A 258 -1.74 -19.94 -4.54
C LEU A 258 -1.13 -18.53 -4.69
N GLN A 259 0.20 -18.44 -4.72
CA GLN A 259 0.90 -17.17 -4.89
C GLN A 259 0.61 -16.54 -6.27
N GLU A 260 0.60 -17.34 -7.34
CA GLU A 260 0.26 -16.91 -8.69
C GLU A 260 -1.20 -16.46 -8.80
N LEU A 261 -2.13 -17.24 -8.24
CA LEU A 261 -3.55 -16.89 -8.18
C LEU A 261 -3.77 -15.53 -7.50
N VAL A 262 -3.17 -15.34 -6.33
CA VAL A 262 -3.27 -14.08 -5.59
C VAL A 262 -2.60 -12.93 -6.35
N ARG A 263 -1.43 -13.17 -6.96
CA ARG A 263 -0.71 -12.15 -7.76
C ARG A 263 -1.55 -11.68 -8.94
N ASN A 264 -2.22 -12.59 -9.65
CA ASN A 264 -3.09 -12.26 -10.77
C ASN A 264 -4.27 -11.39 -10.30
N ARG A 265 -4.93 -11.77 -9.19
CA ARG A 265 -6.02 -10.96 -8.63
C ARG A 265 -5.57 -9.57 -8.20
N VAL A 266 -4.41 -9.46 -7.56
CA VAL A 266 -3.84 -8.16 -7.16
C VAL A 266 -3.52 -7.31 -8.38
N HIS A 267 -3.01 -7.90 -9.46
CA HIS A 267 -2.76 -7.18 -10.71
C HIS A 267 -4.06 -6.63 -11.33
N GLU A 268 -5.13 -7.43 -11.38
CA GLU A 268 -6.45 -6.97 -11.85
C GLU A 268 -6.98 -5.80 -11.00
N CYS A 269 -6.83 -5.88 -9.68
CA CYS A 269 -7.22 -4.81 -8.75
C CYS A 269 -6.38 -3.54 -8.97
N ALA A 270 -5.08 -3.68 -9.24
CA ALA A 270 -4.20 -2.56 -9.52
C ALA A 270 -4.61 -1.84 -10.82
N GLU A 271 -4.88 -2.57 -11.90
CA GLU A 271 -5.36 -2.00 -13.16
C GLU A 271 -6.69 -1.26 -12.98
N ARG A 272 -7.60 -1.80 -12.17
CA ARG A 272 -8.87 -1.15 -11.82
C ARG A 272 -8.66 0.17 -11.07
N LEU A 273 -7.85 0.15 -10.02
CA LEU A 273 -7.56 1.34 -9.21
C LEU A 273 -6.83 2.42 -10.01
N MET A 274 -5.91 2.05 -10.92
CA MET A 274 -5.20 3.01 -11.76
C MET A 274 -6.14 3.84 -12.66
N GLN A 275 -7.31 3.31 -13.02
CA GLN A 275 -8.31 4.03 -13.81
C GLN A 275 -9.19 4.96 -12.97
N MET A 276 -9.28 4.73 -11.67
CA MET A 276 -10.24 5.38 -10.78
C MET A 276 -9.61 6.40 -9.82
N VAL A 277 -8.31 6.31 -9.59
CA VAL A 277 -7.57 7.21 -8.68
C VAL A 277 -6.86 8.29 -9.47
N ASN A 278 -7.10 9.55 -9.11
CA ASN A 278 -6.48 10.71 -9.76
C ASN A 278 -4.94 10.67 -9.60
N GLY A 279 -4.22 11.08 -10.65
CA GLY A 279 -2.75 11.12 -10.63
C GLY A 279 -2.06 9.75 -10.72
N ALA A 280 -2.79 8.63 -10.70
CA ALA A 280 -2.22 7.28 -10.78
C ALA A 280 -1.46 7.01 -12.08
N MET A 281 -1.97 7.53 -13.21
CA MET A 281 -1.34 7.36 -14.54
C MET A 281 -0.13 8.26 -14.74
N ASP A 282 -0.06 9.39 -14.03
CA ASP A 282 0.92 10.44 -14.26
C ASP A 282 2.08 10.42 -13.25
N SER A 283 1.90 9.77 -12.10
CA SER A 283 2.85 9.78 -10.99
C SER A 283 3.34 8.37 -10.63
N PRO A 284 4.64 8.05 -10.89
CA PRO A 284 5.25 6.80 -10.42
C PRO A 284 5.26 6.65 -8.89
N LEU A 285 5.09 7.74 -8.14
CA LEU A 285 4.93 7.70 -6.69
C LEU A 285 3.54 7.17 -6.32
N VAL A 286 2.49 7.73 -6.93
CA VAL A 286 1.11 7.30 -6.72
C VAL A 286 0.95 5.84 -7.11
N ARG A 287 1.44 5.45 -8.29
CA ARG A 287 1.39 4.05 -8.76
C ARG A 287 1.97 3.07 -7.74
N ARG A 288 3.15 3.37 -7.17
CA ARG A 288 3.79 2.49 -6.17
C ARG A 288 3.01 2.38 -4.86
N GLY A 289 2.36 3.45 -4.40
CA GLY A 289 1.54 3.32 -3.19
C GLY A 289 0.19 2.64 -3.44
N LEU A 290 -0.33 2.70 -4.67
CA LEU A 290 -1.51 1.94 -5.07
C LEU A 290 -1.34 0.43 -5.00
N ASP A 291 -0.11 -0.10 -5.03
CA ASP A 291 0.15 -1.53 -4.87
C ASP A 291 -0.45 -2.06 -3.55
N PHE A 292 -0.33 -1.32 -2.44
CA PHE A 292 -0.95 -1.69 -1.16
C PHE A 292 -2.49 -1.64 -1.21
N PHE A 293 -3.06 -0.63 -1.87
CA PHE A 293 -4.50 -0.51 -2.04
C PHE A 293 -5.05 -1.63 -2.93
N ALA A 294 -4.30 -2.07 -3.95
CA ALA A 294 -4.67 -3.21 -4.80
C ALA A 294 -4.68 -4.52 -4.01
N ILE A 295 -3.69 -4.75 -3.14
CA ILE A 295 -3.68 -5.88 -2.20
C ILE A 295 -4.89 -5.82 -1.27
N THR A 296 -5.22 -4.63 -0.77
CA THR A 296 -6.37 -4.42 0.11
C THR A 296 -7.70 -4.69 -0.61
N LEU A 297 -7.84 -4.25 -1.87
CA LEU A 297 -9.00 -4.55 -2.70
C LEU A 297 -9.14 -6.04 -2.96
N ALA A 298 -8.07 -6.70 -3.44
CA ALA A 298 -8.06 -8.15 -3.69
C ALA A 298 -8.44 -8.94 -2.43
N THR A 299 -7.92 -8.53 -1.28
CA THR A 299 -8.26 -9.11 0.03
C THR A 299 -9.76 -8.99 0.32
N GLY A 300 -10.33 -7.81 0.11
CA GLY A 300 -11.75 -7.58 0.33
C GLY A 300 -12.63 -8.44 -0.60
N LEU A 301 -12.23 -8.59 -1.87
CA LEU A 301 -12.93 -9.46 -2.82
C LEU A 301 -12.86 -10.93 -2.40
N TYR A 302 -11.69 -11.44 -2.03
CA TYR A 302 -11.56 -12.78 -1.48
C TYR A 302 -12.37 -12.96 -0.20
N GLY A 303 -12.38 -11.96 0.69
CA GLY A 303 -13.17 -12.01 1.91
C GLY A 303 -14.67 -12.12 1.66
N ILE A 304 -15.18 -11.50 0.59
CA ILE A 304 -16.58 -11.67 0.17
C ILE A 304 -16.81 -13.07 -0.39
N GLU A 305 -15.96 -13.50 -1.34
CA GLU A 305 -16.09 -14.79 -2.03
C GLU A 305 -16.01 -15.99 -1.07
N LEU A 306 -15.19 -15.87 -0.03
CA LEU A 306 -14.98 -16.88 1.00
C LEU A 306 -15.97 -16.77 2.18
N GLY A 307 -16.87 -15.78 2.16
CA GLY A 307 -17.88 -15.59 3.21
C GLY A 307 -17.30 -15.16 4.57
N VAL A 308 -16.22 -14.38 4.56
CA VAL A 308 -15.58 -13.79 5.75
C VAL A 308 -16.01 -12.33 5.97
N LEU A 309 -16.44 -11.66 4.90
CA LEU A 309 -16.86 -10.26 4.93
C LEU A 309 -18.34 -10.12 4.52
N PRO A 310 -19.16 -9.42 5.31
CA PRO A 310 -20.60 -9.27 5.05
C PRO A 310 -20.90 -8.12 4.06
N TYR A 311 -19.99 -7.87 3.11
CA TYR A 311 -20.02 -6.72 2.21
C TYR A 311 -20.30 -7.11 0.76
N THR A 312 -20.65 -6.12 -0.05
CA THR A 312 -20.66 -6.23 -1.51
C THR A 312 -19.34 -5.75 -2.10
N GLU A 313 -19.06 -6.16 -3.33
CA GLU A 313 -17.90 -5.69 -4.09
C GLU A 313 -17.84 -4.16 -4.19
N ASN A 314 -18.98 -3.50 -4.44
CA ASN A 314 -19.06 -2.04 -4.53
C ASN A 314 -18.73 -1.35 -3.20
N GLU A 315 -19.11 -1.93 -2.07
CA GLU A 315 -18.82 -1.37 -0.74
C GLU A 315 -17.32 -1.49 -0.41
N VAL A 316 -16.71 -2.63 -0.72
CA VAL A 316 -15.26 -2.84 -0.59
C VAL A 316 -14.49 -1.89 -1.49
N GLU A 317 -14.89 -1.78 -2.76
CA GLU A 317 -14.28 -0.85 -3.70
C GLU A 317 -14.37 0.60 -3.20
N ALA A 318 -15.55 1.04 -2.76
CA ALA A 318 -15.74 2.39 -2.25
C ALA A 318 -14.81 2.68 -1.06
N ALA A 319 -14.64 1.72 -0.13
CA ALA A 319 -13.75 1.87 1.01
C ALA A 319 -12.28 1.99 0.60
N VAL A 320 -11.83 1.17 -0.35
CA VAL A 320 -10.45 1.22 -0.85
C VAL A 320 -10.20 2.51 -1.64
N LEU A 321 -11.12 2.92 -2.51
CA LEU A 321 -11.02 4.15 -3.29
C LEU A 321 -11.02 5.39 -2.40
N GLU A 322 -11.86 5.43 -1.37
CA GLU A 322 -11.86 6.54 -0.41
C GLU A 322 -10.50 6.65 0.29
N GLY A 323 -9.95 5.52 0.78
CA GLY A 323 -8.62 5.49 1.39
C GLY A 323 -7.50 5.92 0.42
N ALA A 324 -7.52 5.42 -0.81
CA ALA A 324 -6.52 5.73 -1.83
C ALA A 324 -6.57 7.21 -2.24
N ASN A 325 -7.76 7.76 -2.46
CA ASN A 325 -7.92 9.16 -2.85
C ASN A 325 -7.51 10.11 -1.72
N ARG A 326 -7.83 9.79 -0.46
CA ARG A 326 -7.37 10.58 0.70
C ARG A 326 -5.85 10.54 0.84
N TRP A 327 -5.22 9.39 0.59
CA TRP A 327 -3.77 9.30 0.56
C TRP A 327 -3.15 10.13 -0.57
N VAL A 328 -3.70 10.07 -1.78
CA VAL A 328 -3.22 10.91 -2.88
C VAL A 328 -3.37 12.40 -2.57
N ALA A 329 -4.51 12.81 -2.02
CA ALA A 329 -4.74 14.19 -1.59
C ALA A 329 -3.69 14.64 -0.56
N SER A 330 -3.33 13.76 0.39
CA SER A 330 -2.28 14.06 1.36
C SER A 330 -0.94 14.33 0.70
N LEU A 331 -0.60 13.63 -0.39
CA LEU A 331 0.64 13.90 -1.14
C LEU A 331 0.60 15.30 -1.74
N GLU A 332 -0.52 15.72 -2.32
CA GLU A 332 -0.66 17.02 -2.98
C GLU A 332 -0.56 18.21 -2.01
N GLU A 333 -1.13 18.06 -0.81
CA GLU A 333 -1.07 19.05 0.27
C GLU A 333 0.32 19.18 0.91
N GLN A 334 1.12 18.11 0.85
CA GLN A 334 2.37 17.99 1.59
C GLN A 334 3.63 18.30 0.77
N LEU A 335 3.54 18.36 -0.55
CA LEU A 335 4.65 18.86 -1.36
C LEU A 335 4.81 20.36 -1.10
N ASP A 336 5.97 20.76 -0.55
CA ASP A 336 6.34 22.18 -0.59
C ASP A 336 6.30 22.67 -2.04
N ASP A 337 6.04 23.97 -2.22
CA ASP A 337 5.82 24.55 -3.55
C ASP A 337 6.98 24.23 -4.52
N VAL A 338 8.20 24.07 -3.98
CA VAL A 338 9.42 23.71 -4.71
C VAL A 338 9.37 22.26 -5.21
N THR A 339 9.02 21.31 -4.35
CA THR A 339 8.94 19.89 -4.65
C THR A 339 7.77 19.61 -5.60
N ARG A 340 6.65 20.31 -5.44
CA ARG A 340 5.51 20.26 -6.36
C ARG A 340 5.93 20.76 -7.75
N ALA A 341 6.57 21.92 -7.83
CA ALA A 341 7.07 22.47 -9.08
C ALA A 341 8.13 21.56 -9.76
N ALA A 342 9.06 20.99 -8.98
CA ALA A 342 10.08 20.06 -9.49
C ALA A 342 9.46 18.77 -10.03
N THR A 343 8.45 18.23 -9.34
CA THR A 343 7.74 17.01 -9.76
C THR A 343 6.88 17.27 -11.00
N GLN A 344 6.17 18.40 -11.04
CA GLN A 344 5.38 18.81 -12.20
C GLN A 344 6.26 19.02 -13.44
N PHE A 345 7.42 19.65 -13.29
CA PHE A 345 8.42 19.77 -14.34
C PHE A 345 8.79 18.40 -14.91
N LYS A 346 9.18 17.44 -14.05
CA LYS A 346 9.56 16.09 -14.48
C LYS A 346 8.43 15.38 -15.24
N ASN A 347 7.22 15.40 -14.69
CA ASN A 347 6.06 14.74 -15.30
C ASN A 347 5.73 15.36 -16.67
N THR A 348 5.79 16.69 -16.77
CA THR A 348 5.55 17.41 -18.04
C THR A 348 6.60 17.04 -19.08
N VAL A 349 7.88 16.97 -18.70
CA VAL A 349 8.97 16.56 -19.61
C VAL A 349 8.80 15.10 -20.05
N ALA A 350 8.35 14.21 -19.17
CA ALA A 350 8.05 12.82 -19.49
C ALA A 350 6.88 12.69 -20.49
N LEU A 351 5.76 13.38 -20.24
CA LEU A 351 4.59 13.40 -21.13
C LEU A 351 4.90 14.01 -22.50
N GLN A 352 5.78 15.01 -22.54
CA GLN A 352 6.18 15.70 -23.75
C GLN A 352 7.48 15.14 -24.36
N ARG A 353 7.84 13.87 -24.09
CA ARG A 353 9.06 13.23 -24.62
C ARG A 353 9.18 13.31 -26.15
N HIS A 354 8.06 13.31 -26.87
CA HIS A 354 8.02 13.48 -28.33
C HIS A 354 8.57 14.85 -28.80
N LYS A 355 8.66 15.85 -27.91
CA LYS A 355 9.27 17.17 -28.16
C LYS A 355 10.76 17.23 -27.82
N ILE A 356 11.39 16.08 -27.55
CA ILE A 356 12.82 15.97 -27.26
C ILE A 356 13.49 15.23 -28.41
N HIS A 357 14.45 15.88 -29.06
CA HIS A 357 15.13 15.33 -30.23
C HIS A 357 16.15 14.25 -29.84
N LEU A 358 16.29 13.18 -30.64
CA LEU A 358 17.36 12.20 -30.47
C LEU A 358 18.64 12.71 -31.16
N GLY A 359 19.69 12.95 -30.39
CA GLY A 359 20.90 13.63 -30.86
C GLY A 359 20.73 15.15 -30.98
N LYS A 360 21.82 15.87 -31.22
CA LYS A 360 21.77 17.34 -31.37
C LYS A 360 20.94 17.72 -32.61
N PRO A 361 19.90 18.58 -32.47
CA PRO A 361 19.06 18.97 -33.58
C PRO A 361 19.81 19.90 -34.54
N ALA A 362 19.52 19.76 -35.84
CA ALA A 362 20.03 20.64 -36.89
C ALA A 362 19.32 22.01 -36.93
N VAL A 363 18.09 22.09 -36.40
CA VAL A 363 17.28 23.31 -36.29
C VAL A 363 16.59 23.32 -34.93
N VAL A 364 16.64 24.44 -34.22
CA VAL A 364 15.92 24.62 -32.94
C VAL A 364 14.60 25.34 -33.20
N THR A 365 13.48 24.65 -32.97
CA THR A 365 12.13 25.23 -33.07
C THR A 365 11.62 25.66 -31.70
N ARG A 366 10.60 26.54 -31.66
CA ARG A 366 10.00 27.02 -30.40
C ARG A 366 9.33 25.92 -29.58
N GLU A 367 8.90 24.85 -30.23
CA GLU A 367 8.20 23.73 -29.61
C GLU A 367 9.15 22.65 -29.06
N LEU A 368 10.43 22.70 -29.44
CA LEU A 368 11.41 21.72 -29.04
C LEU A 368 11.84 21.97 -27.58
N LEU A 369 11.64 20.97 -26.71
CA LEU A 369 12.01 21.04 -25.30
C LEU A 369 13.52 20.88 -25.08
N GLY A 370 14.16 20.06 -25.92
CA GLY A 370 15.55 19.66 -25.69
C GLY A 370 16.01 18.55 -26.63
N PHE A 371 17.09 17.89 -26.25
CA PHE A 371 17.62 16.74 -26.98
C PHE A 371 18.34 15.74 -26.07
N ILE A 372 18.47 14.50 -26.52
CA ILE A 372 19.17 13.41 -25.84
C ILE A 372 20.50 13.15 -26.54
N GLU A 373 21.59 13.07 -25.78
CA GLU A 373 22.91 12.68 -26.30
C GLU A 373 23.61 11.82 -25.24
N GLY A 374 23.90 10.56 -25.60
CA GLY A 374 24.41 9.57 -24.65
C GLY A 374 23.43 9.31 -23.51
N GLU A 375 23.93 9.27 -22.27
CA GLU A 375 23.13 9.06 -21.05
C GLU A 375 22.49 10.34 -20.50
N ARG A 376 22.46 11.41 -21.30
CA ARG A 376 22.03 12.74 -20.88
C ARG A 376 20.83 13.24 -21.68
N CYS A 377 19.92 13.91 -20.97
CA CYS A 377 18.85 14.70 -21.56
C CYS A 377 19.14 16.18 -21.32
N TYR A 378 19.30 16.95 -22.39
CA TYR A 378 19.54 18.39 -22.34
C TYR A 378 18.24 19.14 -22.58
N ILE A 379 17.78 19.90 -21.59
CA ILE A 379 16.59 20.74 -21.71
C ILE A 379 17.03 22.19 -21.91
N PHE A 380 16.46 22.87 -22.92
CA PHE A 380 16.78 24.28 -23.16
C PHE A 380 16.35 25.16 -21.98
N LYS A 381 17.20 26.12 -21.61
CA LYS A 381 16.95 27.02 -20.47
C LYS A 381 15.59 27.72 -20.58
N GLU A 382 15.27 28.26 -21.75
CA GLU A 382 14.00 28.95 -21.99
C GLU A 382 12.78 28.05 -21.78
N GLN A 383 12.90 26.75 -22.08
CA GLN A 383 11.82 25.79 -21.89
C GLN A 383 11.70 25.38 -20.42
N PHE A 384 12.84 25.20 -19.74
CA PHE A 384 12.85 24.99 -18.29
C PHE A 384 12.19 26.16 -17.56
N ASP A 385 12.57 27.40 -17.88
CA ASP A 385 12.03 28.61 -17.25
C ASP A 385 10.51 28.77 -17.50
N LYS A 386 10.00 28.31 -18.66
CA LYS A 386 8.55 28.28 -18.94
C LYS A 386 7.81 27.22 -18.13
N LEU A 387 8.42 26.05 -17.94
CA LEU A 387 7.85 24.94 -17.17
C LEU A 387 7.94 25.17 -15.66
N VAL A 388 8.89 26.01 -15.22
CA VAL A 388 9.12 26.39 -13.83
C VAL A 388 9.10 27.92 -13.71
N PRO A 389 7.92 28.55 -13.84
CA PRO A 389 7.80 30.01 -13.92
C PRO A 389 8.10 30.72 -12.59
N SER A 390 8.06 29.99 -11.47
CA SER A 390 8.37 30.49 -10.13
C SER A 390 9.31 29.52 -9.41
N MET A 391 10.05 30.03 -8.40
CA MET A 391 10.93 29.23 -7.54
C MET A 391 12.07 28.49 -8.27
N GLY A 392 12.47 28.95 -9.46
CA GLY A 392 13.44 28.24 -10.32
C GLY A 392 14.78 27.91 -9.64
N GLU A 393 15.33 28.78 -8.79
CA GLU A 393 16.56 28.48 -8.03
C GLU A 393 16.39 27.31 -7.06
N ALA A 394 15.30 27.34 -6.28
CA ALA A 394 15.00 26.28 -5.33
C ALA A 394 14.69 24.95 -6.03
N VAL A 395 13.98 24.99 -7.16
CA VAL A 395 13.67 23.81 -7.98
C VAL A 395 14.94 23.20 -8.58
N LYS A 396 15.88 24.01 -9.06
CA LYS A 396 17.18 23.52 -9.55
C LYS A 396 18.00 22.89 -8.44
N ALA A 397 18.06 23.52 -7.26
CA ALA A 397 18.72 22.96 -6.09
C ALA A 397 18.11 21.60 -5.71
N TRP A 398 16.78 21.53 -5.64
CA TRP A 398 16.06 20.28 -5.37
C TRP A 398 16.35 19.19 -6.42
N LEU A 399 16.31 19.52 -7.71
CA LEU A 399 16.60 18.58 -8.79
C LEU A 399 18.05 18.08 -8.75
N PHE A 400 18.97 18.93 -8.31
CA PHE A 400 20.37 18.56 -8.12
C PHE A 400 20.56 17.66 -6.89
N ASP A 401 20.01 18.05 -5.75
CA ASP A 401 20.11 17.30 -4.49
C ASP A 401 19.48 15.90 -4.62
N ASN A 402 18.43 15.79 -5.43
CA ASN A 402 17.77 14.53 -5.76
C ASN A 402 18.38 13.81 -6.99
N GLN A 403 19.57 14.21 -7.45
CA GLN A 403 20.36 13.56 -8.50
C GLN A 403 19.71 13.50 -9.90
N TYR A 404 18.78 14.40 -10.21
CA TYR A 404 18.22 14.53 -11.57
C TYR A 404 19.08 15.45 -12.45
N LEU A 405 19.61 16.53 -11.89
CA LEU A 405 20.27 17.62 -12.59
C LEU A 405 21.78 17.65 -12.27
N GLU A 406 22.62 17.99 -13.25
CA GLU A 406 24.04 18.28 -13.03
C GLU A 406 24.30 19.74 -12.68
N ARG A 407 25.36 19.99 -11.88
CA ARG A 407 25.94 21.33 -11.70
C ARG A 407 27.40 21.35 -12.16
N TYR A 408 27.81 22.48 -12.70
CA TYR A 408 29.14 22.69 -13.30
C TYR A 408 30.05 23.62 -12.48
N ALA A 409 29.49 24.27 -11.47
CA ALA A 409 30.17 25.04 -10.43
C ALA A 409 29.16 25.22 -9.28
N PRO A 410 29.57 25.72 -8.09
CA PRO A 410 28.62 26.21 -7.09
C PRO A 410 27.64 27.18 -7.76
N ASP A 411 26.33 26.91 -7.59
CA ASP A 411 25.20 27.66 -8.14
C ASP A 411 25.12 27.78 -9.68
N ARG A 412 25.92 27.01 -10.43
CA ARG A 412 25.91 27.02 -11.90
C ARG A 412 25.40 25.71 -12.48
N TYR A 413 24.10 25.67 -12.78
CA TYR A 413 23.42 24.51 -13.38
C TYR A 413 23.33 24.58 -14.92
N VAL A 414 23.40 25.78 -15.50
CA VAL A 414 23.29 25.98 -16.95
C VAL A 414 24.65 25.80 -17.63
N ARG A 415 24.66 25.07 -18.74
CA ARG A 415 25.79 24.98 -19.67
C ARG A 415 25.45 25.72 -20.97
N LYS A 416 26.39 26.46 -21.54
CA LYS A 416 26.29 26.98 -22.91
C LYS A 416 26.89 25.98 -23.89
N ILE A 417 26.15 25.61 -24.91
CA ILE A 417 26.59 24.69 -25.97
C ILE A 417 26.12 25.20 -27.34
N LYS A 418 26.88 24.92 -28.40
CA LYS A 418 26.41 25.16 -29.77
C LYS A 418 25.41 24.08 -30.18
N VAL A 419 24.22 24.51 -30.54
CA VAL A 419 23.16 23.68 -31.14
C VAL A 419 22.69 24.39 -32.40
N ALA A 420 22.65 23.69 -33.53
CA ALA A 420 22.32 24.30 -34.84
C ALA A 420 23.15 25.57 -35.18
N GLY A 421 24.41 25.62 -34.74
CA GLY A 421 25.30 26.77 -34.93
C GLY A 421 25.09 27.96 -33.97
N VAL A 422 24.08 27.90 -33.10
CA VAL A 422 23.73 28.95 -32.14
C VAL A 422 24.11 28.55 -30.71
N ASP A 423 24.69 29.48 -29.96
CA ASP A 423 24.97 29.26 -28.54
C ASP A 423 23.66 29.21 -27.73
N SER A 424 23.36 28.04 -27.19
CA SER A 424 22.14 27.75 -26.43
C SER A 424 22.46 27.41 -24.98
N GLY A 425 21.72 27.99 -24.04
CA GLY A 425 21.76 27.60 -22.63
C GLY A 425 20.95 26.33 -22.40
N VAL A 426 21.54 25.32 -21.76
CA VAL A 426 20.88 24.04 -21.46
C VAL A 426 21.13 23.59 -20.03
N TYR A 427 20.16 22.87 -19.47
CA TYR A 427 20.28 22.07 -18.25
C TYR A 427 20.53 20.61 -18.61
N SER A 428 21.47 19.95 -17.93
CA SER A 428 21.86 18.55 -18.20
C SER A 428 21.25 17.63 -17.15
N PHE A 429 20.37 16.72 -17.58
CA PHE A 429 19.70 15.76 -16.73
C PHE A 429 20.22 14.33 -16.97
N TYR A 430 20.23 13.51 -15.93
CA TYR A 430 20.48 12.07 -16.04
C TYR A 430 19.28 11.39 -16.70
N LEU A 431 19.47 10.79 -17.88
CA LEU A 431 18.38 10.25 -18.70
C LEU A 431 17.59 9.16 -17.95
N ASN A 432 18.29 8.23 -17.31
CA ASN A 432 17.71 7.14 -16.53
C ASN A 432 16.93 7.63 -15.31
N ARG A 433 17.31 8.76 -14.71
CA ARG A 433 16.59 9.38 -13.59
C ARG A 433 15.37 10.14 -14.06
N LEU A 434 15.45 10.77 -15.23
CA LEU A 434 14.37 11.61 -15.76
C LEU A 434 13.22 10.77 -16.36
N PHE A 435 13.51 9.63 -16.99
CA PHE A 435 12.50 8.80 -17.69
C PHE A 435 12.43 7.34 -17.21
N GLY A 436 13.22 6.94 -16.21
CA GLY A 436 13.38 5.52 -15.85
C GLY A 436 14.29 4.77 -16.81
N SER A 437 14.77 3.58 -16.43
CA SER A 437 15.59 2.71 -17.28
C SER A 437 14.77 2.21 -18.47
N THR A 438 14.81 2.95 -19.57
CA THR A 438 14.38 2.45 -20.89
C THR A 438 15.62 1.95 -21.61
N GLY A 439 15.56 0.68 -22.03
CA GLY A 439 16.65 -0.06 -22.64
C GLY A 439 17.17 0.54 -23.95
N GLU A 440 18.41 0.15 -24.24
CA GLU A 440 19.13 0.16 -25.51
C GLU A 440 18.60 1.06 -26.65
N VAL A 441 19.36 2.12 -26.91
CA VAL A 441 19.32 2.88 -28.16
C VAL A 441 19.89 1.99 -29.26
N VAL A 442 19.04 1.34 -30.05
CA VAL A 442 19.45 0.69 -31.30
C VAL A 442 19.84 1.78 -32.29
N SER A 443 21.11 1.79 -32.70
CA SER A 443 21.60 2.63 -33.78
C SER A 443 21.07 2.12 -35.12
N SER A 444 20.25 2.90 -35.82
CA SER A 444 19.96 2.64 -37.24
C SER A 444 21.08 3.22 -38.10
N ARG A 445 21.92 2.33 -38.65
CA ARG A 445 22.71 2.62 -39.85
C ARG A 445 21.80 2.51 -41.07
N ALA A 446 21.95 3.46 -41.98
CA ALA A 446 21.33 3.48 -43.29
C ALA A 446 21.70 2.24 -44.13
N GLY A 447 20.73 1.74 -44.89
CA GLY A 447 20.94 0.64 -45.84
C GLY A 447 19.63 0.16 -46.45
N GLU A 448 19.34 0.69 -47.64
CA GLU A 448 18.64 0.06 -48.76
C GLU A 448 17.14 -0.31 -48.68
N SER A 449 16.49 0.09 -49.76
CA SER A 449 15.15 -0.22 -50.20
C SER A 449 14.91 -1.72 -50.35
N ASP A 450 13.78 -2.21 -49.85
CA ASP A 450 12.96 -3.09 -50.68
C ASP A 450 11.49 -3.07 -50.28
N SER A 451 10.66 -2.92 -51.30
CA SER A 451 9.21 -2.92 -51.26
C SER A 451 8.67 -4.34 -51.04
N LEU A 452 7.77 -4.54 -50.08
CA LEU A 452 6.82 -5.66 -50.12
C LEU A 452 5.55 -5.35 -49.30
N LYS A 453 4.43 -5.43 -50.02
CA LYS A 453 3.05 -5.36 -49.52
C LYS A 453 2.77 -6.58 -48.63
N GLY A 454 2.13 -6.35 -47.47
CA GLY A 454 1.65 -7.42 -46.60
C GLY A 454 0.57 -6.91 -45.65
N SER A 455 -0.66 -7.38 -45.87
CA SER A 455 -1.93 -7.12 -45.19
C SER A 455 -1.94 -7.23 -43.65
N LEU A 456 -2.63 -6.28 -43.00
CA LEU A 456 -3.04 -6.31 -41.59
C LEU A 456 -4.27 -7.22 -41.38
N PRO A 457 -4.29 -8.12 -40.37
CA PRO A 457 -5.53 -8.69 -39.86
C PRO A 457 -6.08 -7.85 -38.71
N LYS A 458 -7.38 -7.55 -38.79
CA LYS A 458 -8.21 -6.95 -37.73
C LYS A 458 -8.33 -7.92 -36.54
N CYS A 459 -8.18 -7.43 -35.32
CA CYS A 459 -8.46 -8.17 -34.10
C CYS A 459 -9.78 -7.66 -33.49
N GLU A 460 -10.81 -8.51 -33.47
CA GLU A 460 -12.09 -8.29 -32.79
C GLU A 460 -12.00 -8.61 -31.28
N PRO A 461 -12.85 -8.01 -30.43
CA PRO A 461 -12.73 -8.10 -28.97
C PRO A 461 -13.10 -9.48 -28.41
N SER A 462 -12.25 -9.99 -27.52
CA SER A 462 -12.45 -11.27 -26.81
C SER A 462 -13.61 -11.19 -25.80
N LYS A 463 -14.42 -12.26 -25.80
CA LYS A 463 -15.65 -12.45 -25.02
C LYS A 463 -15.35 -12.63 -23.53
N ARG A 464 -16.07 -11.89 -22.68
CA ARG A 464 -16.23 -12.14 -21.22
C ARG A 464 -16.86 -13.51 -21.01
N ILE A 465 -16.33 -14.32 -20.09
CA ILE A 465 -16.96 -15.56 -19.63
C ILE A 465 -17.02 -15.58 -18.10
N PHE A 466 -18.18 -16.03 -17.62
CA PHE A 466 -18.57 -16.47 -16.26
C PHE A 466 -19.12 -15.44 -15.25
N SER A 467 -20.44 -15.24 -15.37
CA SER A 467 -21.35 -15.06 -14.24
C SER A 467 -21.72 -16.43 -13.64
N ARG A 468 -21.55 -16.63 -12.33
CA ARG A 468 -22.31 -17.64 -11.57
C ARG A 468 -22.68 -17.11 -10.19
N PHE A 469 -23.91 -16.60 -10.08
CA PHE A 469 -24.65 -16.57 -8.83
C PHE A 469 -25.09 -18.01 -8.49
N SER A 470 -24.71 -18.52 -7.33
CA SER A 470 -25.38 -19.67 -6.72
C SER A 470 -26.35 -19.19 -5.66
N ASN A 471 -27.63 -19.14 -6.03
CA ASN A 471 -28.73 -19.15 -5.07
C ASN A 471 -28.82 -20.56 -4.45
N SER A 472 -28.77 -20.68 -3.13
CA SER A 472 -29.53 -21.74 -2.45
C SER A 472 -30.13 -21.19 -1.16
N LYS A 473 -31.45 -21.11 -1.16
CA LYS A 473 -32.34 -20.94 0.00
C LYS A 473 -33.14 -22.24 0.11
N ALA A 474 -33.52 -22.56 1.35
CA ALA A 474 -34.41 -23.63 1.81
C ALA A 474 -33.76 -25.03 1.98
N GLY A 475 -34.03 -25.79 3.05
CA GLY A 475 -35.03 -25.60 4.09
C GLY A 475 -34.85 -26.55 5.29
N SER A 476 -35.53 -26.17 6.36
CA SER A 476 -35.76 -26.90 7.61
C SER A 476 -36.64 -28.13 7.44
N ILE A 477 -36.25 -29.28 8.02
CA ILE A 477 -37.17 -30.34 8.47
C ILE A 477 -36.63 -30.94 9.77
N SER A 478 -37.51 -31.16 10.75
CA SER A 478 -37.24 -31.71 12.08
C SER A 478 -37.78 -33.15 12.26
N ALA A 479 -37.06 -33.90 13.12
CA ALA A 479 -37.47 -35.03 14.00
C ALA A 479 -37.53 -36.48 13.43
N PRO A 480 -37.41 -37.56 14.25
CA PRO A 480 -36.98 -37.72 15.67
C PRO A 480 -35.82 -38.78 15.85
N PRO A 481 -35.38 -39.16 17.09
CA PRO A 481 -34.05 -39.71 17.34
C PRO A 481 -33.98 -41.24 17.35
N THR A 482 -32.83 -41.79 16.98
CA THR A 482 -32.43 -43.16 17.33
C THR A 482 -31.01 -43.15 17.89
N SER A 483 -30.93 -43.64 19.12
CA SER A 483 -29.75 -43.95 19.90
C SER A 483 -28.79 -44.90 19.18
N GLU A 484 -27.50 -44.57 19.19
CA GLU A 484 -26.41 -45.41 19.70
C GLU A 484 -25.08 -44.69 19.41
N THR A 485 -24.43 -44.23 20.48
CA THR A 485 -23.02 -43.81 20.48
C THR A 485 -22.12 -45.04 20.38
N PRO A 486 -20.90 -44.89 19.84
CA PRO A 486 -19.77 -44.79 20.76
C PRO A 486 -18.94 -43.52 20.53
N GLU A 487 -18.37 -43.05 21.64
CA GLU A 487 -17.51 -41.88 21.77
C GLU A 487 -16.23 -42.02 20.95
N GLU A 488 -16.00 -41.09 20.02
CA GLU A 488 -14.66 -40.69 19.59
C GLU A 488 -14.51 -39.19 19.83
N THR A 489 -13.85 -38.87 20.93
CA THR A 489 -13.41 -37.54 21.32
C THR A 489 -12.27 -37.07 20.40
N THR A 490 -12.62 -36.52 19.25
CA THR A 490 -11.69 -35.64 18.51
C THR A 490 -11.65 -34.28 19.22
N HIS A 491 -10.55 -34.06 19.94
CA HIS A 491 -10.13 -32.78 20.46
C HIS A 491 -10.07 -31.76 19.31
N ILE A 492 -10.98 -30.79 19.35
CA ILE A 492 -10.84 -29.54 18.60
C ILE A 492 -9.79 -28.72 19.34
N GLU A 493 -8.56 -28.68 18.82
CA GLU A 493 -7.60 -27.65 19.23
C GLU A 493 -8.19 -26.29 18.87
N GLN A 494 -8.52 -25.53 19.91
CA GLN A 494 -8.91 -24.13 19.82
C GLN A 494 -7.73 -23.33 19.27
N PHE A 495 -7.97 -22.63 18.16
CA PHE A 495 -7.03 -21.71 17.52
C PHE A 495 -6.80 -20.43 18.34
#